data_AF-A0AAN9R384-F1
#
_entry.id   AF-A0AAN9R384-F1
#
_cell.length_a   1.000
_cell.length_b   1.000
_cell.length_c   1.000
_cell.angle_alpha   90.00
_cell.angle_beta   90.00
_cell.angle_gamma   90.00
#
_symmetry.space_group_name_H-M   'P 1'
#
loop_
_entity.id
_entity.type
_entity.pdbx_description
1 polymer ?
#
loop_
_entity_poly.entity_id
_entity_poly.type
_entity_poly.pdbx_seq_one_letter_code
_entity_poly.pdbx_strand_id
1 'polypeptide(L)'
;MKGCMGCIVFTSSTILFLKPLAEWYISASQNFLHKVAMDIISQLQEQVNLIAHLAFNTIGTLQRDAPPNRLSPNYPEPPAHPTEEGTNFSEQPKLMSSTLVKAAKQFDALVAALPISESGEEAQLKRITELQAENDAIGQELQKQLEAAEKELNQVQELFSQASDNCLNLKKPDDN
;
A
#
# COMPACT_ATOMS: atom_id res chain seq x y z
N MET A 1 -4.81 45.11 -36.15
CA MET A 1 -5.43 44.14 -37.07
C MET A 1 -4.29 43.43 -37.79
N LYS A 2 -4.03 42.12 -37.70
CA LYS A 2 -4.67 40.95 -37.08
C LYS A 2 -3.51 40.00 -36.70
N GLY A 3 -3.54 39.43 -35.49
CA GLY A 3 -2.54 38.47 -35.02
C GLY A 3 -2.62 37.16 -35.81
N CYS A 4 -1.47 36.65 -36.25
CA CYS A 4 -1.38 35.39 -36.95
C CYS A 4 -1.42 34.25 -35.93
N MET A 5 -2.56 33.56 -35.95
CA MET A 5 -2.86 32.34 -35.23
C MET A 5 -2.13 31.18 -35.93
N GLY A 6 -1.00 30.73 -35.40
CA GLY A 6 -0.27 29.63 -36.00
C GLY A 6 0.88 29.15 -35.14
N CYS A 7 0.76 27.91 -34.67
CA CYS A 7 1.84 27.10 -34.09
C CYS A 7 2.16 27.32 -32.60
N ILE A 8 1.13 27.25 -31.76
CA ILE A 8 1.27 26.62 -30.43
C ILE A 8 0.17 25.56 -30.33
N VAL A 9 0.29 24.49 -31.12
CA VAL A 9 -0.50 23.27 -30.92
C VAL A 9 0.50 22.11 -30.80
N PHE A 10 1.42 22.22 -29.85
CA PHE A 10 2.31 21.11 -29.47
C PHE A 10 2.03 20.59 -28.05
N THR A 11 0.90 20.98 -27.45
CA THR A 11 0.69 20.75 -26.01
C THR A 11 -0.52 19.91 -25.64
N SER A 12 -1.17 19.21 -26.57
CA SER A 12 -2.31 18.34 -26.22
C SER A 12 -2.05 16.85 -26.45
N SER A 13 -1.60 16.42 -27.64
CA SER A 13 -1.45 14.99 -27.94
C SER A 13 -0.33 14.30 -27.18
N THR A 14 0.82 14.95 -26.95
CA THR A 14 1.95 14.35 -26.21
C THR A 14 1.63 14.19 -24.72
N ILE A 15 0.84 15.11 -24.14
CA ILE A 15 0.40 15.04 -22.73
C ILE A 15 -0.66 13.92 -22.54
N LEU A 16 -1.46 13.64 -23.57
CA LEU A 16 -2.49 12.60 -23.52
C LEU A 16 -1.92 11.18 -23.49
N PHE A 17 -0.73 10.94 -24.06
CA PHE A 17 -0.10 9.62 -24.05
C PHE A 17 0.75 9.32 -22.80
N LEU A 18 1.26 10.35 -22.11
CA LEU A 18 2.09 10.19 -20.92
C LEU A 18 1.28 10.10 -19.61
N LYS A 19 0.05 10.61 -19.60
CA LYS A 19 -0.84 10.54 -18.43
C LYS A 19 -1.13 9.11 -17.94
N PRO A 20 -1.50 8.15 -18.81
CA PRO A 20 -1.80 6.78 -18.38
C PRO A 20 -0.57 6.05 -17.82
N LEU A 21 0.61 6.31 -18.39
CA LEU A 21 1.88 5.74 -17.94
C LEU A 21 2.32 6.32 -16.58
N ALA A 22 2.14 7.63 -16.37
CA ALA A 22 2.42 8.26 -15.09
C ALA A 22 1.45 7.80 -14.00
N GLU A 23 0.15 7.64 -14.32
CA GLU A 23 -0.85 7.10 -13.39
C GLU A 23 -0.60 5.62 -13.07
N TRP A 24 -0.18 4.82 -14.04
CA TRP A 24 0.22 3.43 -13.82
C TRP A 24 1.47 3.32 -12.93
N TYR A 25 2.50 4.15 -13.17
CA TYR A 25 3.72 4.16 -12.36
C TYR A 25 3.47 4.66 -10.93
N ILE A 26 2.66 5.71 -10.76
CA ILE A 26 2.26 6.21 -9.45
C ILE A 26 1.43 5.16 -8.71
N SER A 27 0.47 4.50 -9.38
CA SER A 27 -0.32 3.42 -8.80
C SER A 27 0.55 2.21 -8.42
N ALA A 28 1.46 1.78 -9.29
CA ALA A 28 2.37 0.66 -9.03
C ALA A 28 3.31 0.98 -7.86
N SER A 29 3.85 2.20 -7.81
CA SER A 29 4.72 2.68 -6.74
C SER A 29 3.97 2.82 -5.41
N GLN A 30 2.74 3.35 -5.42
CA GLN A 30 1.88 3.45 -4.23
C GLN A 30 1.50 2.07 -3.69
N ASN A 31 1.18 1.11 -4.56
CA ASN A 31 0.87 -0.26 -4.18
C ASN A 31 2.10 -1.01 -3.66
N PHE A 32 3.30 -0.73 -4.20
CA PHE A 32 4.55 -1.25 -3.70
C PHE A 32 4.91 -0.67 -2.33
N LEU A 33 4.77 0.66 -2.15
CA LEU A 33 5.02 1.33 -0.87
C LEU A 33 4.00 0.89 0.20
N HIS A 34 2.74 0.68 -0.17
CA HIS A 34 1.69 0.19 0.73
C HIS A 34 1.92 -1.27 1.12
N LYS A 35 2.50 -2.09 0.23
CA LYS A 35 2.97 -3.45 0.54
C LYS A 35 4.24 -3.47 1.41
N VAL A 36 5.15 -2.51 1.23
CA VAL A 36 6.42 -2.42 1.98
C VAL A 36 6.20 -1.81 3.37
N ALA A 37 5.22 -0.92 3.55
CA ALA A 37 4.98 -0.22 4.82
C ALA A 37 4.26 -1.07 5.88
N MET A 38 3.72 -2.24 5.54
CA MET A 38 3.13 -3.13 6.53
C MET A 38 3.22 -4.60 6.10
N ASP A 39 4.38 -5.21 6.33
CA ASP A 39 4.53 -6.66 6.17
C ASP A 39 3.55 -7.38 7.12
N ILE A 40 2.80 -8.35 6.60
CA ILE A 40 1.81 -9.13 7.37
C ILE A 40 2.52 -9.88 8.50
N ILE A 41 3.79 -10.26 8.31
CA ILE A 41 4.61 -10.88 9.35
C ILE A 41 4.86 -9.90 10.51
N SER A 42 5.19 -8.64 10.24
CA SER A 42 5.34 -7.61 11.28
C SER A 42 4.03 -7.37 12.04
N GLN A 43 2.89 -7.33 11.33
CA GLN A 43 1.57 -7.21 11.96
C GLN A 43 1.24 -8.40 12.86
N LEU A 44 1.59 -9.62 12.44
CA LEU A 44 1.43 -10.82 13.25
C LEU A 44 2.26 -10.76 14.54
N GLN A 45 3.51 -10.29 14.45
CA GLN A 45 4.38 -10.13 15.62
C GLN A 45 3.80 -9.13 16.63
N GLU A 46 3.34 -7.98 16.16
CA GLU A 46 2.68 -6.97 17.00
C GLU A 46 1.40 -7.53 17.63
N GLN A 47 0.60 -8.27 16.87
CA GLN A 47 -0.65 -8.85 17.36
C GLN A 47 -0.42 -9.93 18.43
N VAL A 48 0.60 -10.77 18.28
CA VAL A 48 1.00 -11.75 19.31
C VAL A 48 1.44 -11.03 20.58
N ASN A 49 2.24 -9.97 20.45
CA ASN A 49 2.65 -9.17 21.59
C ASN A 49 1.45 -8.55 22.31
N LEU A 50 0.49 -8.00 21.56
CA LEU A 50 -0.76 -7.47 22.11
C LEU A 50 -1.57 -8.54 22.86
N ILE A 51 -1.72 -9.74 22.30
CA ILE A 51 -2.42 -10.85 22.98
C ILE A 51 -1.72 -11.21 24.29
N ALA A 52 -0.39 -11.29 24.30
CA ALA A 52 0.38 -11.55 25.51
C ALA A 52 0.14 -10.46 26.57
N HIS A 53 0.25 -9.18 26.20
CA HIS A 53 -0.04 -8.05 27.09
C HIS A 53 -1.46 -8.10 27.65
N LEU A 54 -2.46 -8.36 26.81
CA LEU A 54 -3.87 -8.49 27.23
C LEU A 54 -4.05 -9.66 28.19
N ALA A 55 -3.43 -10.81 27.93
CA ALA A 55 -3.53 -11.98 28.78
C ALA A 55 -2.92 -11.73 30.18
N PHE A 56 -1.69 -11.20 30.25
CA PHE A 56 -1.04 -10.91 31.53
C PHE A 56 -1.82 -9.90 32.35
N ASN A 57 -2.29 -8.82 31.73
CA ASN A 57 -3.07 -7.81 32.44
C ASN A 57 -4.43 -8.35 32.88
N THR A 58 -5.12 -9.12 32.02
CA THR A 58 -6.41 -9.73 32.38
C THR A 58 -6.29 -10.68 33.55
N ILE A 59 -5.32 -11.62 33.49
CA ILE A 59 -5.11 -12.59 34.57
C ILE A 59 -4.65 -11.88 35.84
N GLY A 60 -3.72 -10.93 35.74
CA GLY A 60 -3.22 -10.18 36.89
C GLY A 60 -4.31 -9.36 37.58
N THR A 61 -5.17 -8.68 36.82
CA THR A 61 -6.33 -7.96 37.36
C THR A 61 -7.31 -8.91 38.04
N LEU A 62 -7.63 -10.05 37.42
CA LEU A 62 -8.52 -11.06 38.02
C LEU A 62 -7.97 -11.60 39.35
N GLN A 63 -6.67 -11.85 39.44
CA GLN A 63 -6.04 -12.35 40.66
C GLN A 63 -5.99 -11.28 41.75
N ARG A 64 -5.68 -10.03 41.39
CA ARG A 64 -5.62 -8.90 42.33
C ARG A 64 -6.99 -8.58 42.92
N ASP A 65 -8.03 -8.63 42.09
CA ASP A 65 -9.38 -8.19 42.46
C ASP A 65 -10.29 -9.35 42.90
N ALA A 66 -9.76 -10.58 42.99
CA ALA A 66 -10.53 -11.75 43.37
C ALA A 66 -11.11 -11.64 44.79
N PRO A 67 -12.45 -11.72 44.97
CA PRO A 67 -13.05 -11.68 46.28
C PRO A 67 -12.70 -12.94 47.09
N PRO A 68 -12.51 -12.83 48.42
CA PRO A 68 -12.32 -14.00 49.28
C PRO A 68 -13.52 -14.94 49.20
N ASN A 69 -13.28 -16.24 49.03
CA ASN A 69 -14.33 -17.26 49.02
C ASN A 69 -14.17 -18.20 50.22
N ARG A 70 -15.27 -18.48 50.95
CA ARG A 70 -15.25 -19.41 52.09
C ARG A 70 -15.28 -20.85 51.57
N LEU A 71 -14.27 -21.64 51.92
CA LEU A 71 -14.20 -23.06 51.57
C LEU A 71 -15.17 -23.93 52.38
N SER A 72 -15.58 -23.47 53.57
CA SER A 72 -16.54 -24.15 54.43
C SER A 72 -17.25 -23.13 55.35
N PRO A 73 -18.53 -23.36 55.72
CA PRO A 73 -19.25 -22.52 56.66
C PRO A 73 -18.59 -22.39 58.03
N ASN A 74 -17.71 -23.35 58.40
CA ASN A 74 -17.03 -23.39 59.70
C ASN A 74 -15.83 -22.42 59.82
N TYR A 75 -15.41 -21.77 58.73
CA TYR A 75 -14.27 -20.84 58.78
C TYR A 75 -14.73 -19.42 59.16
N PRO A 76 -13.98 -18.67 59.98
CA PRO A 76 -14.25 -17.26 60.25
C PRO A 76 -14.37 -16.42 58.98
N GLU A 77 -15.13 -15.32 59.04
CA GLU A 77 -15.31 -14.44 57.88
C GLU A 77 -13.98 -13.75 57.53
N PRO A 78 -13.55 -13.78 56.25
CA PRO A 78 -12.36 -13.05 55.84
C PRO A 78 -12.53 -11.54 56.06
N PRO A 79 -11.47 -10.81 56.46
CA PRO A 79 -11.53 -9.36 56.56
C PRO A 79 -11.92 -8.75 55.21
N ALA A 80 -12.76 -7.71 55.23
CA ALA A 80 -13.24 -7.04 54.04
C ALA A 80 -12.05 -6.52 53.23
N HIS A 81 -11.97 -6.91 51.96
CA HIS A 81 -10.93 -6.46 51.05
C HIS A 81 -11.17 -4.96 50.75
N PRO A 82 -10.15 -4.09 50.79
CA PRO A 82 -10.28 -2.69 50.39
C PRO A 82 -10.41 -2.63 48.87
N THR A 83 -11.59 -2.98 48.37
CA THR A 83 -11.92 -2.83 46.94
C THR A 83 -12.68 -1.52 46.83
N GLU A 84 -12.19 -0.61 46.00
CA GLU A 84 -12.87 0.66 45.76
C GLU A 84 -14.32 0.39 45.35
N GLU A 85 -15.25 0.98 46.09
CA GLU A 85 -16.69 0.93 45.81
C GLU A 85 -16.95 1.47 44.40
N GLY A 86 -17.14 0.60 43.41
CA GLY A 86 -17.58 1.05 42.08
C GLY A 86 -17.17 0.20 40.88
N THR A 87 -16.22 -0.73 41.01
CA THR A 87 -15.93 -1.64 39.89
C THR A 87 -16.80 -2.88 40.00
N ASN A 88 -17.78 -3.02 39.08
CA ASN A 88 -18.52 -4.27 38.92
C ASN A 88 -17.53 -5.37 38.53
N PHE A 89 -17.03 -6.12 39.53
CA PHE A 89 -16.15 -7.28 39.32
C PHE A 89 -16.76 -8.31 38.35
N SER A 90 -18.10 -8.31 38.17
CA SER A 90 -18.80 -9.15 37.20
C SER A 90 -18.70 -8.65 35.73
N GLU A 91 -18.52 -7.34 35.51
CA GLU A 91 -18.55 -6.71 34.18
C GLU A 91 -17.15 -6.56 33.57
N GLN A 92 -16.16 -6.20 34.39
CA GLN A 92 -14.78 -6.00 33.94
C GLN A 92 -14.16 -7.26 33.28
N PRO A 93 -14.32 -8.48 33.82
CA PRO A 93 -13.82 -9.71 33.18
C PRO A 93 -14.46 -9.97 31.82
N LYS A 94 -15.74 -9.60 31.63
CA LYS A 94 -16.44 -9.76 30.36
C LYS A 94 -15.87 -8.83 29.30
N LEU A 95 -15.57 -7.58 29.67
CA LEU A 95 -14.95 -6.63 28.75
C LEU A 95 -13.52 -7.06 28.37
N MET A 96 -12.72 -7.47 29.35
CA MET A 96 -11.33 -7.92 29.10
C MET A 96 -11.28 -9.20 28.26
N SER A 97 -12.15 -10.18 28.55
CA SER A 97 -12.25 -11.40 27.74
C SER A 97 -12.74 -11.13 26.32
N SER A 98 -13.69 -10.21 26.13
CA SER A 98 -14.13 -9.80 24.80
C SER A 98 -13.01 -9.14 23.99
N THR A 99 -12.15 -8.36 24.65
CA THR A 99 -10.99 -7.71 24.03
C THR A 99 -9.94 -8.75 23.61
N LEU A 100 -9.67 -9.73 24.48
CA LEU A 100 -8.75 -10.84 24.17
C LEU A 100 -9.26 -11.67 22.98
N VAL A 101 -10.55 -12.02 22.96
CA VAL A 101 -11.17 -12.77 21.85
C VAL A 101 -11.11 -11.98 20.55
N LYS A 102 -11.34 -10.66 20.60
CA LYS A 102 -11.22 -9.80 19.42
C LYS A 102 -9.79 -9.80 18.88
N ALA A 103 -8.79 -9.69 19.76
CA ALA A 103 -7.39 -9.73 19.38
C ALA A 103 -7.01 -11.09 18.76
N ALA A 104 -7.52 -12.21 19.30
CA ALA A 104 -7.32 -13.54 18.74
C ALA A 104 -7.94 -13.68 17.34
N LYS A 105 -9.16 -13.18 17.13
CA LYS A 105 -9.80 -13.19 15.80
C LYS A 105 -9.03 -12.36 14.76
N GLN A 106 -8.44 -11.24 15.18
CA GLN A 106 -7.58 -10.44 14.31
C GLN A 106 -6.30 -11.19 13.93
N PHE A 107 -5.71 -11.94 14.87
CA PHE A 107 -4.59 -12.82 14.58
C PHE A 107 -4.96 -13.89 13.55
N ASP A 108 -6.11 -14.56 13.71
CA ASP A 108 -6.59 -15.56 12.73
C ASP A 108 -6.78 -14.95 11.32
N ALA A 109 -7.31 -13.72 11.25
CA ALA A 109 -7.47 -13.01 9.98
C ALA A 109 -6.12 -12.69 9.33
N LEU A 110 -5.10 -12.30 10.11
CA LEU A 110 -3.75 -12.06 9.62
C LEU A 110 -3.08 -13.35 9.14
N VAL A 111 -3.28 -14.48 9.85
CA VAL A 111 -2.79 -15.80 9.43
C VAL A 111 -3.43 -16.22 8.11
N ALA A 112 -4.74 -16.02 7.95
CA ALA A 112 -5.45 -16.32 6.70
C ALA A 112 -5.02 -15.42 5.53
N ALA A 113 -4.54 -14.20 5.83
CA ALA A 113 -4.05 -13.25 4.84
C ALA A 113 -2.58 -13.49 4.44
N LEU A 114 -1.87 -14.43 5.10
CA LEU A 114 -0.51 -14.78 4.71
C LEU A 114 -0.49 -15.24 3.24
N PRO A 115 0.46 -14.76 2.42
CA PRO A 115 0.63 -15.26 1.07
C PRO A 115 1.11 -16.71 1.14
N ILE A 116 0.16 -17.65 1.16
CA ILE A 116 0.45 -19.07 1.25
C ILE A 116 1.14 -19.48 -0.06
N SER A 117 2.40 -19.90 0.04
CA SER A 117 3.10 -20.58 -1.05
C SER A 117 2.53 -22.01 -1.17
N GLU A 118 1.30 -22.15 -1.68
CA GLU A 118 0.62 -23.45 -1.86
C GLU A 118 1.46 -24.44 -2.69
N SER A 119 2.43 -23.93 -3.45
CA SER A 119 3.29 -24.70 -4.36
C SER A 119 4.74 -24.87 -3.88
N GLY A 120 5.08 -24.43 -2.66
CA GLY A 120 6.44 -24.47 -2.14
C GLY A 120 7.40 -23.46 -2.76
N GLU A 121 8.60 -23.34 -2.17
CA GLU A 121 9.62 -22.36 -2.55
C GLU A 121 10.03 -22.45 -4.03
N GLU A 122 10.08 -23.65 -4.59
CA GLU A 122 10.47 -23.88 -5.98
C GLU A 122 9.51 -23.24 -6.98
N ALA A 123 8.21 -23.40 -6.77
CA ALA A 123 7.21 -22.81 -7.66
C ALA A 123 7.04 -21.30 -7.43
N GLN A 124 7.35 -20.80 -6.23
CA GLN A 124 7.49 -19.37 -5.98
C GLN A 124 8.68 -18.79 -6.75
N LEU A 125 9.83 -19.48 -6.73
CA LEU A 125 11.02 -19.06 -7.48
C LEU A 125 10.75 -19.10 -9.00
N LYS A 126 10.09 -20.14 -9.49
CA LYS A 126 9.65 -20.23 -10.89
C LYS A 126 8.76 -19.05 -11.28
N ARG A 127 7.75 -18.73 -10.46
CA ARG A 127 6.88 -17.56 -10.70
C ARG A 127 7.68 -16.26 -10.71
N ILE A 128 8.68 -16.10 -9.85
CA ILE A 128 9.56 -14.92 -9.85
C ILE A 128 10.31 -14.83 -11.18
N THR A 129 10.91 -15.93 -11.66
CA THR A 129 11.63 -15.93 -12.93
C THR A 129 10.73 -15.65 -14.13
N GLU A 130 9.50 -16.17 -14.13
CA GLU A 130 8.50 -15.89 -15.18
C GLU A 130 8.12 -14.41 -15.18
N LEU A 131 7.84 -13.83 -14.00
CA LEU A 131 7.52 -12.41 -13.87
C LEU A 131 8.70 -11.50 -14.24
N GLN A 132 9.93 -11.91 -13.97
CA GLN A 132 11.13 -11.18 -14.41
C GLN A 132 11.23 -11.17 -15.93
N ALA A 133 11.06 -12.33 -16.57
CA ALA A 133 11.07 -12.43 -18.03
C ALA A 133 9.94 -11.61 -18.68
N GLU A 134 8.74 -11.62 -18.09
CA GLU A 134 7.61 -10.80 -18.55
C GLU A 134 7.90 -9.30 -18.41
N ASN A 135 8.44 -8.87 -17.26
CA ASN A 135 8.83 -7.47 -17.05
C ASN A 135 9.91 -7.02 -18.04
N ASP A 136 10.92 -7.87 -18.31
CA ASP A 136 11.97 -7.57 -19.28
C ASP A 136 11.42 -7.45 -20.70
N ALA A 137 10.51 -8.35 -21.09
CA ALA A 137 9.86 -8.32 -22.41
C ALA A 137 8.98 -7.08 -22.58
N ILE A 138 8.18 -6.72 -21.56
CA ILE A 138 7.37 -5.51 -21.55
C ILE A 138 8.28 -4.27 -21.61
N GLY A 139 9.39 -4.27 -20.87
CA GLY A 139 10.37 -3.18 -20.90
C GLY A 139 10.99 -2.97 -22.28
N GLN A 140 11.34 -4.05 -22.98
CA GLN A 140 11.87 -3.97 -24.36
C GLN A 140 10.82 -3.45 -25.35
N GLU A 141 9.58 -3.91 -25.23
CA GLU A 141 8.49 -3.44 -26.09
C GLU A 141 8.22 -1.95 -25.85
N LEU A 142 8.21 -1.51 -24.59
CA LEU A 142 8.06 -0.11 -24.23
C LEU A 142 9.21 0.75 -24.82
N GLN A 143 10.45 0.28 -24.72
CA GLN A 143 11.61 0.97 -25.29
C GLN A 143 11.50 1.12 -26.80
N LYS A 144 11.08 0.07 -27.50
CA LYS A 144 10.88 0.09 -28.96
C LYS A 144 9.80 1.09 -29.37
N GLN A 145 8.71 1.18 -28.61
CA GLN A 145 7.65 2.16 -28.87
C GLN A 145 8.13 3.59 -28.65
N LEU A 146 8.94 3.83 -27.62
CA LEU A 146 9.56 5.14 -27.38
C LEU A 146 10.49 5.55 -28.53
N GLU A 147 11.35 4.64 -29.00
CA GLU A 147 12.26 4.91 -30.12
C GLU A 147 11.51 5.20 -31.43
N ALA A 148 10.42 4.47 -31.70
CA ALA A 148 9.58 4.73 -32.86
C ALA A 148 8.91 6.12 -32.78
N ALA A 149 8.35 6.46 -31.62
CA ALA A 149 7.72 7.75 -31.38
C ALA A 149 8.73 8.92 -31.47
N GLU A 150 9.95 8.74 -30.96
CA GLU A 150 11.02 9.74 -31.05
C GLU A 150 11.44 9.98 -32.52
N LYS A 151 11.52 8.92 -33.33
CA LYS A 151 11.82 9.04 -34.76
C LYS A 151 10.74 9.82 -35.50
N GLU A 152 9.47 9.53 -35.23
CA GLU A 152 8.35 10.27 -35.83
C GLU A 152 8.37 11.74 -35.41
N LEU A 153 8.65 12.03 -34.14
CA LEU A 153 8.77 13.40 -33.64
C LEU A 153 9.89 14.17 -34.31
N ASN A 154 11.06 13.55 -34.50
CA ASN A 154 12.19 14.15 -35.22
C ASN A 154 11.84 14.48 -36.67
N GLN A 155 11.12 13.60 -37.37
CA GLN A 155 10.66 13.86 -38.75
C GLN A 155 9.69 15.04 -38.81
N VAL A 156 8.72 15.10 -37.89
CA VAL A 156 7.79 16.23 -37.82
C VAL A 156 8.54 17.54 -37.55
N GLN A 157 9.54 17.52 -36.66
CA GLN A 157 10.34 18.70 -36.34
C GLN A 157 11.18 19.16 -37.54
N GLU A 158 11.76 18.24 -38.30
CA GLU A 158 12.53 18.56 -39.50
C GLU A 158 11.64 19.16 -40.60
N LEU A 159 10.48 18.54 -40.88
CA LEU A 159 9.52 19.06 -41.85
C LEU A 159 8.99 20.44 -41.42
N PHE A 160 8.78 20.66 -40.13
CA PHE A 160 8.39 21.96 -39.60
C PHE A 160 9.49 23.01 -39.80
N SER A 161 10.75 22.68 -39.54
CA SER A 161 11.88 23.58 -39.80
C SER A 161 11.97 23.94 -41.27
N GLN A 162 11.90 22.97 -42.17
CA GLN A 162 11.95 23.19 -43.61
C GLN A 162 10.79 24.09 -44.09
N ALA A 163 9.57 23.85 -43.61
CA ALA A 163 8.41 24.68 -43.95
C ALA A 163 8.56 26.12 -43.42
N SER A 164 9.11 26.29 -42.21
CA SER A 164 9.39 27.60 -41.63
C SER A 164 10.47 28.35 -42.42
N ASP A 165 11.57 27.68 -42.76
CA ASP A 165 12.68 28.26 -43.54
C ASP A 165 12.25 28.62 -44.96
N ASN A 166 11.42 27.80 -45.60
CA ASN A 166 10.83 28.12 -46.90
C ASN A 166 9.96 29.38 -46.84
N CYS A 167 9.08 29.47 -45.84
CA CYS A 167 8.24 30.66 -45.62
C CYS A 167 9.05 31.93 -45.34
N LEU A 168 10.18 31.82 -44.63
CA LEU A 168 11.06 32.96 -44.34
C LEU A 168 11.88 33.40 -45.56
N ASN A 169 12.37 32.46 -46.37
CA ASN A 169 13.17 32.76 -47.57
C ASN A 169 12.33 33.35 -48.72
N LEU A 170 11.04 33.02 -48.82
CA LEU A 170 10.12 33.67 -49.76
C LEU A 170 9.88 35.17 -49.46
N LYS A 171 10.33 35.67 -48.30
CA LYS A 171 10.08 37.04 -47.83
C LYS A 171 11.29 37.97 -47.94
N LYS A 172 12.38 37.55 -48.59
CA LYS A 172 13.42 38.49 -49.04
C LYS A 172 12.92 39.17 -50.33
N PRO A 173 12.48 40.44 -50.31
CA PRO A 173 12.30 41.16 -51.55
C PRO A 173 13.68 41.31 -52.20
N ASP A 174 13.77 41.02 -53.49
CA ASP A 174 14.90 41.47 -54.30
C ASP A 174 14.83 43.00 -54.35
N ASP A 175 15.57 43.66 -53.47
CA ASP A 175 15.87 45.08 -53.57
C ASP A 175 16.82 45.25 -54.78
N ASN A 176 16.25 45.54 -55.94
CA ASN A 176 16.94 46.09 -57.11
C ASN A 176 16.36 47.48 -57.43
#